data_AF-A0AAE0EXU1-F1
#
_entry.id   AF-A0AAE0EXU1-F1
#
_cell.length_a   1.000
_cell.length_b   1.000
_cell.length_c   1.000
_cell.angle_alpha   90.00
_cell.angle_beta   90.00
_cell.angle_gamma   90.00
#
_symmetry.space_group_name_H-M   'P 1'
#
loop_
_entity.id
_entity.type
_entity.pdbx_description
1 polymer ?
#
loop_
_entity_poly.entity_id
_entity_poly.type
_entity_poly.pdbx_seq_one_letter_code
_entity_poly.pdbx_strand_id
1 'polypeptide(L)'
;MLQDSTGQLSSLDSADCAAHYEKSCVDFAVEAKPAGAGRGKGLHAKTLFSRGDTLFSELPLASLQSADNKAVVAACAHCHRGVGSLTTNLRLIAGRCTRVDAFSSPELGNKIPQEEVVKGHFCDDVVLCQLGCGEVYCSSECCAEAFRRGHRLLCVGPLTVESALYKFKIAALETGSEEFFLGAQIVAQVICEAQQLAGDGNPVAATHVQQALQPIQVFEAPLPWWEVVAVPAEEQRDSKGFRALLCEQARQCWSLLLEGLEATHGIRQGTYGTSCAACCWKA
;
A
#
# COMPACT_ATOMS: atom_id res chain seq x y z
N MET A 1 16.67 -4.04 -9.09
CA MET A 1 18.00 -4.38 -9.66
C MET A 1 18.89 -3.17 -10.02
N LEU A 2 19.79 -2.74 -9.17
CA LEU A 2 20.59 -1.54 -9.46
C LEU A 2 21.76 -1.94 -10.35
N GLN A 3 21.91 -1.32 -11.53
CA GLN A 3 23.09 -1.52 -12.39
C GLN A 3 24.10 -0.42 -12.03
N ASP A 4 25.32 -0.81 -11.66
CA ASP A 4 26.42 0.13 -11.53
C ASP A 4 27.14 0.36 -12.88
N SER A 5 28.07 1.32 -12.89
CA SER A 5 28.84 1.76 -14.05
C SER A 5 29.78 0.71 -14.66
N THR A 6 29.80 -0.52 -14.14
CA THR A 6 30.57 -1.64 -14.68
C THR A 6 29.72 -2.74 -15.31
N GLY A 7 28.38 -2.57 -15.32
CA GLY A 7 27.46 -3.57 -15.87
C GLY A 7 27.30 -4.81 -14.98
N GLN A 8 27.89 -4.85 -13.78
CA GLN A 8 27.61 -5.86 -12.78
C GLN A 8 26.42 -5.43 -11.91
N LEU A 9 25.48 -6.35 -11.73
CA LEU A 9 24.32 -6.22 -10.85
C LEU A 9 24.81 -6.35 -9.39
N SER A 10 24.92 -5.24 -8.66
CA SER A 10 25.08 -5.30 -7.20
C SER A 10 23.70 -5.34 -6.54
N SER A 11 23.19 -6.57 -6.37
CA SER A 11 22.16 -6.82 -5.36
C SER A 11 22.76 -6.55 -3.99
N LEU A 12 22.07 -5.80 -3.12
CA LEU A 12 22.25 -6.04 -1.67
C LEU A 12 22.01 -7.54 -1.47
N ASP A 13 22.94 -8.21 -0.79
CA ASP A 13 22.91 -9.66 -0.69
C ASP A 13 21.54 -10.07 -0.12
N SER A 14 20.90 -11.09 -0.72
CA SER A 14 19.62 -11.62 -0.25
C SER A 14 19.66 -12.00 1.25
N ALA A 15 20.86 -12.27 1.76
CA ALA A 15 21.16 -12.46 3.17
C ALA A 15 20.86 -11.23 4.06
N ASP A 16 21.13 -10.00 3.59
CA ASP A 16 20.91 -8.77 4.36
C ASP A 16 19.42 -8.43 4.49
N CYS A 17 18.63 -8.67 3.44
CA CYS A 17 17.19 -8.45 3.46
C CYS A 17 16.48 -9.54 4.30
N ALA A 18 16.91 -10.80 4.17
CA ALA A 18 16.43 -11.89 5.03
C ALA A 18 16.76 -11.62 6.50
N ALA A 19 17.96 -11.12 6.81
CA ALA A 19 18.36 -10.75 8.16
C ALA A 19 17.52 -9.58 8.72
N HIS A 20 17.04 -8.65 7.88
CA HIS A 20 16.12 -7.58 8.32
C HIS A 20 14.76 -8.16 8.74
N TYR A 21 14.15 -9.03 7.91
CA TYR A 21 12.86 -9.65 8.27
C TYR A 21 13.02 -10.61 9.47
N GLU A 22 14.12 -11.36 9.54
CA GLU A 22 14.44 -12.21 10.70
C GLU A 22 14.66 -11.40 11.99
N LYS A 23 15.26 -10.20 11.90
CA LYS A 23 15.36 -9.24 13.01
C LYS A 23 14.03 -8.56 13.37
N SER A 24 13.04 -8.56 12.49
CA SER A 24 11.68 -8.15 12.83
C SER A 24 10.88 -9.28 13.48
N CYS A 25 11.36 -10.53 13.36
CA CYS A 25 10.74 -11.76 13.86
C CYS A 25 11.36 -12.31 15.17
N VAL A 26 12.24 -11.54 15.86
CA VAL A 26 13.04 -12.05 17.00
C VAL A 26 12.18 -12.61 18.13
N ASP A 27 10.98 -12.06 18.33
CA ASP A 27 10.08 -12.43 19.44
C ASP A 27 8.97 -13.41 19.05
N PHE A 28 8.99 -13.93 17.82
CA PHE A 28 7.95 -14.86 17.37
C PHE A 28 8.17 -16.26 17.93
N ALA A 29 7.10 -17.03 18.15
CA ALA A 29 7.21 -18.45 18.53
C ALA A 29 7.62 -19.35 17.35
N VAL A 30 7.85 -18.76 16.18
CA VAL A 30 8.19 -19.42 14.91
C VAL A 30 9.48 -18.87 14.31
N GLU A 31 10.06 -19.63 13.40
CA GLU A 31 11.23 -19.26 12.60
C GLU A 31 11.04 -19.72 11.14
N ALA A 32 11.65 -19.01 10.20
CA ALA A 32 11.63 -19.40 8.78
C ALA A 32 12.74 -20.43 8.49
N LYS A 33 12.37 -21.61 7.97
CA LYS A 33 13.31 -22.68 7.58
C LYS A 33 12.90 -23.30 6.24
N PRO A 34 13.81 -23.99 5.51
CA PRO A 34 13.43 -24.74 4.31
C PRO A 34 12.34 -25.79 4.62
N ALA A 35 11.23 -25.74 3.89
CA ALA A 35 10.05 -26.60 4.10
C ALA A 35 10.15 -27.97 3.41
N GLY A 36 11.35 -28.36 2.96
CA GLY A 36 11.61 -29.57 2.17
C GLY A 36 11.66 -29.33 0.66
N ALA A 37 11.97 -30.40 -0.09
CA ALA A 37 12.20 -30.32 -1.53
C ALA A 37 10.98 -29.75 -2.29
N GLY A 38 11.21 -28.65 -3.02
CA GLY A 38 10.21 -28.02 -3.90
C GLY A 38 9.20 -27.10 -3.21
N ARG A 39 9.30 -26.85 -1.90
CA ARG A 39 8.33 -26.02 -1.15
C ARG A 39 8.85 -24.66 -0.70
N GLY A 40 10.11 -24.34 -1.00
CA GLY A 40 10.74 -23.09 -0.57
C GLY A 40 10.91 -23.02 0.96
N LYS A 41 10.71 -21.83 1.54
CA LYS A 41 10.75 -21.61 3.00
C LYS A 41 9.35 -21.79 3.60
N GLY A 42 9.29 -22.23 4.85
CA GLY A 42 8.08 -22.30 5.66
C GLY A 42 8.36 -21.89 7.09
N LEU A 43 7.30 -21.71 7.87
CA LEU A 43 7.41 -21.39 9.30
C LEU A 43 7.46 -22.68 10.13
N HIS A 44 8.44 -22.76 11.01
CA HIS A 44 8.64 -23.85 11.95
C HIS A 44 8.51 -23.32 13.38
N ALA A 45 7.87 -24.08 14.27
CA ALA A 45 7.75 -23.69 15.67
C ALA A 45 9.10 -23.81 16.40
N LYS A 46 9.49 -22.76 17.13
CA LYS A 46 10.65 -22.76 18.04
C LYS A 46 10.32 -23.39 19.39
N THR A 47 9.05 -23.38 19.77
CA THR A 47 8.55 -23.84 21.09
C THR A 47 7.25 -24.63 20.94
N LEU A 48 6.90 -25.40 21.96
CA LEU A 48 5.58 -26.03 22.04
C LEU A 48 4.51 -24.96 22.24
N PHE A 49 3.38 -25.11 21.55
CA PHE A 49 2.23 -24.22 21.66
C PHE A 49 0.95 -25.05 21.78
N SER A 50 -0.07 -24.43 22.37
CA SER A 50 -1.40 -24.99 22.53
C SER A 50 -2.38 -24.36 21.55
N ARG A 51 -3.54 -25.01 21.36
CA ARG A 51 -4.63 -24.43 20.58
C ARG A 51 -5.07 -23.11 21.20
N GLY A 52 -5.04 -22.04 20.39
CA GLY A 52 -5.41 -20.69 20.82
C GLY A 52 -4.21 -19.77 21.04
N ASP A 53 -2.99 -20.30 21.09
CA ASP A 53 -1.79 -19.49 21.25
C ASP A 53 -1.53 -18.65 19.99
N THR A 54 -1.16 -17.39 20.18
CA THR A 54 -0.68 -16.53 19.09
C THR A 54 0.80 -16.80 18.84
N LEU A 55 1.11 -17.32 17.65
CA LEU A 55 2.49 -17.66 17.28
C LEU A 55 3.30 -16.44 16.84
N PHE A 56 2.66 -15.51 16.13
CA PHE A 56 3.19 -14.21 15.78
C PHE A 56 2.05 -13.27 15.39
N SER A 57 2.33 -11.97 15.38
CA SER A 57 1.44 -10.93 14.85
C SER A 57 2.32 -9.88 14.19
N GLU A 58 1.91 -9.41 13.01
CA GLU A 58 2.60 -8.35 12.28
C GLU A 58 1.58 -7.35 11.73
N LEU A 59 2.04 -6.12 11.54
CA LEU A 59 1.29 -5.13 10.78
C LEU A 59 1.58 -5.32 9.29
N PRO A 60 0.57 -5.18 8.41
CA PRO A 60 0.80 -5.28 6.98
C PRO A 60 1.76 -4.18 6.53
N LEU A 61 2.78 -4.56 5.76
CA LEU A 61 3.75 -3.63 5.18
C LEU A 61 3.05 -2.52 4.39
N ALA A 62 2.07 -2.90 3.57
CA ALA A 62 1.14 -2.01 2.91
C ALA A 62 -0.24 -2.68 2.86
N SER A 63 -1.29 -1.87 2.90
CA SER A 63 -2.67 -2.34 2.81
C SER A 63 -3.57 -1.21 2.30
N LEU A 64 -4.61 -1.59 1.56
CA LEU A 64 -5.64 -0.70 1.05
C LEU A 64 -7.01 -1.35 1.21
N GLN A 65 -8.02 -0.52 1.40
CA GLN A 65 -9.41 -0.95 1.27
C GLN A 65 -9.77 -0.94 -0.22
N SER A 66 -10.34 -2.03 -0.74
CA SER A 66 -10.77 -2.06 -2.14
C SER A 66 -11.82 -0.99 -2.44
N ALA A 67 -11.81 -0.45 -3.64
CA ALA A 67 -12.76 0.54 -4.14
C ALA A 67 -14.20 0.04 -4.02
N ASP A 68 -14.45 -1.22 -4.37
CA ASP A 68 -15.77 -1.86 -4.23
C ASP A 68 -16.19 -1.94 -2.76
N ASN A 69 -15.28 -2.36 -1.87
CA ASN A 69 -15.59 -2.41 -0.45
C ASN A 69 -15.83 -1.02 0.14
N LYS A 70 -15.06 -0.03 -0.30
CA LYS A 70 -15.16 1.37 0.14
C LYS A 70 -16.45 2.05 -0.27
N ALA A 71 -17.13 1.56 -1.31
CA ALA A 71 -18.44 2.06 -1.72
C ALA A 71 -19.53 1.69 -0.70
N VAL A 72 -19.37 0.58 0.02
CA VAL A 72 -20.42 0.01 0.89
C VAL A 72 -20.04 -0.07 2.37
N VAL A 73 -18.76 0.02 2.71
CA VAL A 73 -18.25 -0.01 4.09
C VAL A 73 -17.27 1.13 4.32
N ALA A 74 -17.42 1.82 5.44
CA ALA A 74 -16.46 2.83 5.87
C ALA A 74 -15.41 2.21 6.80
N ALA A 75 -14.16 2.20 6.34
CA ALA A 75 -13.03 1.75 7.13
C ALA A 75 -11.97 2.87 7.22
N CYS A 76 -11.23 2.86 8.32
CA CYS A 76 -10.10 3.75 8.51
C CYS A 76 -9.04 3.47 7.43
N ALA A 77 -8.65 4.48 6.66
CA ALA A 77 -7.68 4.33 5.58
C ALA A 77 -6.26 3.96 6.07
N HIS A 78 -6.02 3.95 7.38
CA HIS A 78 -4.76 3.52 7.98
C HIS A 78 -4.82 2.10 8.57
N CYS A 79 -5.78 1.85 9.47
CA CYS A 79 -5.84 0.61 10.26
C CYS A 79 -7.00 -0.33 9.88
N HIS A 80 -7.83 0.06 8.90
CA HIS A 80 -8.99 -0.70 8.39
C HIS A 80 -10.09 -1.01 9.41
N ARG A 81 -10.02 -0.45 10.63
CA ARG A 81 -11.12 -0.51 11.59
C ARG A 81 -12.36 0.19 11.01
N GLY A 82 -13.55 -0.34 11.25
CA GLY A 82 -14.81 0.30 10.84
C GLY A 82 -14.94 1.72 11.43
N VAL A 83 -15.28 2.69 10.58
CA VAL A 83 -15.42 4.11 10.93
C VAL A 83 -16.88 4.52 10.81
N GLY A 84 -17.31 5.36 11.76
CA GLY A 84 -18.70 5.76 11.90
C GLY A 84 -19.55 4.70 12.60
N SER A 85 -20.84 5.01 12.78
CA SER A 85 -21.75 4.15 13.52
C SER A 85 -22.13 2.88 12.72
N LEU A 86 -22.69 1.89 13.42
CA LEU A 86 -23.35 0.74 12.79
C LEU A 86 -24.43 1.23 11.80
N THR A 87 -25.23 2.23 12.17
CA THR A 87 -26.28 2.79 11.32
C THR A 87 -25.71 3.40 10.05
N THR A 88 -24.60 4.13 10.15
CA THR A 88 -23.89 4.70 8.99
C THR A 88 -23.50 3.58 8.02
N ASN A 89 -22.86 2.53 8.53
CA ASN A 89 -22.43 1.40 7.71
C ASN A 89 -23.63 0.61 7.13
N LEU A 90 -24.70 0.39 7.89
CA LEU A 90 -25.91 -0.25 7.38
C LEU A 90 -26.59 0.57 6.27
N ARG A 91 -26.56 1.91 6.35
CA ARG A 91 -27.10 2.77 5.29
C ARG A 91 -26.24 2.73 4.03
N LEU A 92 -24.91 2.69 4.16
CA LEU A 92 -23.99 2.50 3.03
C LEU A 92 -24.23 1.16 2.34
N ILE A 93 -24.24 0.06 3.10
CA ILE A 93 -24.51 -1.30 2.58
C ILE A 93 -25.88 -1.37 1.89
N ALA A 94 -26.90 -0.74 2.47
CA ALA A 94 -28.25 -0.73 1.90
C ALA A 94 -28.43 0.26 0.73
N GLY A 95 -27.38 0.97 0.31
CA GLY A 95 -27.46 1.99 -0.75
C GLY A 95 -28.36 3.18 -0.41
N ARG A 96 -28.63 3.41 0.88
CA ARG A 96 -29.51 4.49 1.37
C ARG A 96 -28.80 5.83 1.55
N CYS A 97 -27.48 5.83 1.46
CA CYS A 97 -26.66 7.03 1.42
C CYS A 97 -25.36 6.74 0.68
N THR A 98 -24.78 7.75 0.04
CA THR A 98 -23.43 7.67 -0.47
C THR A 98 -22.41 7.87 0.65
N ARG A 99 -21.14 7.60 0.36
CA ARG A 99 -20.04 7.89 1.28
C ARG A 99 -19.89 9.39 1.57
N VAL A 100 -20.20 10.24 0.59
CA VAL A 100 -20.22 11.70 0.79
C VAL A 100 -21.33 12.08 1.76
N ASP A 101 -22.54 11.56 1.57
CA ASP A 101 -23.67 11.81 2.47
C ASP A 101 -23.39 11.36 3.92
N ALA A 102 -22.73 10.20 4.05
CA ALA A 102 -22.39 9.59 5.34
C ALA A 102 -21.46 10.45 6.20
N PHE A 103 -20.59 11.25 5.57
CA PHE A 103 -19.54 12.01 6.26
C PHE A 103 -19.63 13.52 6.10
N SER A 104 -20.58 14.02 5.30
CA SER A 104 -20.83 15.45 5.12
C SER A 104 -22.03 15.95 5.94
N SER A 105 -22.87 15.07 6.48
CA SER A 105 -24.07 15.44 7.25
C SER A 105 -23.90 15.21 8.75
N PRO A 106 -23.99 16.25 9.60
CA PRO A 106 -23.99 16.12 11.06
C PRO A 106 -25.13 15.25 11.61
N GLU A 107 -26.24 15.14 10.87
CA GLU A 107 -27.47 14.46 11.30
C GLU A 107 -27.38 12.92 11.23
N LEU A 108 -26.48 12.38 10.39
CA LEU A 108 -26.20 10.94 10.32
C LEU A 108 -25.29 10.45 11.46
N GLY A 109 -24.75 11.37 12.26
CA GLY A 109 -23.94 11.12 13.45
C GLY A 109 -24.73 11.00 14.75
N ASN A 110 -26.07 10.92 14.69
CA ASN A 110 -26.88 10.65 15.88
C ASN A 110 -26.47 9.30 16.46
N LYS A 111 -25.69 9.37 17.55
CA LYS A 111 -25.19 8.26 18.34
C LYS A 111 -26.37 7.40 18.80
N ILE A 112 -26.74 6.39 18.02
CA ILE A 112 -27.47 5.26 18.58
C ILE A 112 -26.44 4.59 19.50
N PRO A 113 -26.74 4.38 20.80
CA PRO A 113 -25.84 3.67 21.70
C PRO A 113 -25.38 2.40 20.99
N GLN A 114 -24.06 2.16 20.92
CA GLN A 114 -23.55 0.90 20.39
C GLN A 114 -24.30 -0.21 21.12
N GLU A 115 -25.13 -0.98 20.39
CA GLU A 115 -25.69 -2.19 20.95
C GLU A 115 -24.51 -3.01 21.48
N GLU A 116 -24.63 -3.63 22.66
CA GLU A 116 -23.48 -4.31 23.29
C GLU A 116 -22.78 -5.28 22.33
N VAL A 117 -23.54 -5.85 21.38
CA VAL A 117 -23.10 -6.77 20.34
C VAL A 117 -22.03 -6.19 19.40
N VAL A 118 -22.00 -4.87 19.17
CA VAL A 118 -21.03 -4.23 18.25
C VAL A 118 -20.00 -3.37 18.97
N LYS A 119 -19.98 -3.41 20.31
CA LYS A 119 -19.08 -2.60 21.12
C LYS A 119 -17.62 -2.93 20.81
N GLY A 120 -16.87 -1.91 20.38
CA GLY A 120 -15.44 -2.05 20.05
C GLY A 120 -15.15 -2.50 18.63
N HIS A 121 -16.15 -2.87 17.81
CA HIS A 121 -15.93 -3.21 16.40
C HIS A 121 -15.89 -1.96 15.49
N PHE A 122 -16.63 -0.92 15.86
CA PHE A 122 -16.68 0.36 15.12
C PHE A 122 -16.14 1.51 15.99
N CYS A 123 -15.51 2.48 15.34
CA CYS A 123 -15.11 3.73 15.95
C CYS A 123 -16.11 4.83 15.60
N ASP A 124 -16.71 5.43 16.63
CA ASP A 124 -17.67 6.53 16.45
C ASP A 124 -16.97 7.84 16.05
N ASP A 125 -15.67 7.96 16.31
CA ASP A 125 -14.87 9.09 15.90
C ASP A 125 -14.58 9.02 14.40
N VAL A 126 -14.84 10.14 13.72
CA VAL A 126 -14.61 10.30 12.30
C VAL A 126 -13.69 11.49 12.10
N VAL A 127 -12.50 11.22 11.60
CA VAL A 127 -11.54 12.23 11.17
C VAL A 127 -11.43 12.16 9.66
N LEU A 128 -11.65 13.27 8.97
CA LEU A 128 -11.51 13.36 7.52
C LEU A 128 -10.08 13.79 7.16
N CYS A 129 -9.62 13.39 5.98
CA CYS A 129 -8.40 13.95 5.42
C CYS A 129 -8.50 15.49 5.34
N GLN A 130 -7.53 16.17 5.92
CA GLN A 130 -7.50 17.64 5.99
C GLN A 130 -7.39 18.32 4.62
N LEU A 131 -6.91 17.59 3.62
CA LEU A 131 -6.82 18.08 2.23
C LEU A 131 -8.10 17.83 1.42
N GLY A 132 -9.14 17.22 2.01
CA GLY A 132 -10.44 17.09 1.36
C GLY A 132 -10.55 16.00 0.29
N CYS A 133 -9.62 15.03 0.23
CA CYS A 133 -9.73 13.91 -0.74
C CYS A 133 -10.82 12.89 -0.40
N GLY A 134 -11.46 13.04 0.75
CA GLY A 134 -12.52 12.17 1.23
C GLY A 134 -12.06 10.92 1.97
N GLU A 135 -10.76 10.66 2.17
CA GLU A 135 -10.36 9.57 3.09
C GLU A 135 -10.87 9.80 4.52
N VAL A 136 -11.21 8.71 5.20
CA VAL A 136 -11.71 8.72 6.57
C VAL A 136 -10.78 7.94 7.49
N TYR A 137 -10.67 8.38 8.73
CA TYR A 137 -9.82 7.81 9.76
C TYR A 137 -10.59 7.70 11.07
N CYS A 138 -10.26 6.68 11.86
CA CYS A 138 -10.86 6.50 13.18
C CYS A 138 -10.27 7.45 14.25
N SER A 139 -9.18 8.16 13.97
CA SER A 139 -8.57 9.10 14.90
C SER A 139 -7.60 10.07 14.23
N SER A 140 -7.22 11.13 14.95
CA SER A 140 -6.18 12.08 14.54
C SER A 140 -4.83 11.40 14.34
N GLU A 141 -4.49 10.42 15.16
CA GLU A 141 -3.23 9.67 15.10
C GLU A 141 -3.20 8.84 13.82
N CYS A 142 -4.28 8.13 13.49
CA CYS A 142 -4.37 7.38 12.24
C CYS A 142 -4.28 8.28 11.00
N CYS A 143 -4.92 9.47 11.05
CA CYS A 143 -4.82 10.44 9.97
C CYS A 143 -3.39 10.97 9.80
N ALA A 144 -2.74 11.35 10.90
CA ALA A 144 -1.36 11.86 10.90
C ALA A 144 -0.36 10.79 10.43
N GLU A 145 -0.55 9.55 10.86
CA GLU A 145 0.30 8.43 10.50
C GLU A 145 0.15 8.06 9.02
N ALA A 146 -1.08 8.02 8.49
CA ALA A 146 -1.29 7.86 7.05
C ALA A 146 -0.65 8.99 6.24
N PHE A 147 -0.78 10.24 6.71
CA PHE A 147 -0.15 11.40 6.10
C PHE A 147 1.38 11.27 6.06
N ARG A 148 1.99 10.89 7.19
CA ARG A 148 3.43 10.64 7.35
C ARG A 148 3.91 9.52 6.44
N ARG A 149 3.18 8.41 6.36
CA ARG A 149 3.53 7.22 5.56
C ARG A 149 3.38 7.38 4.06
N GLY A 150 2.85 8.51 3.56
CA GLY A 150 2.82 8.78 2.12
C GLY A 150 1.48 9.20 1.57
N HIS A 151 0.39 9.24 2.36
CA HIS A 151 -0.87 9.78 1.88
C HIS A 151 -0.69 11.21 1.35
N ARG A 152 0.17 12.02 1.97
CA ARG A 152 0.51 13.38 1.53
C ARG A 152 1.00 13.47 0.07
N LEU A 153 1.63 12.41 -0.44
CA LEU A 153 2.19 12.34 -1.79
C LEU A 153 1.19 11.82 -2.82
N LEU A 154 0.13 11.16 -2.36
CA LEU A 154 -0.89 10.51 -3.21
C LEU A 154 -2.26 11.17 -3.09
N CYS A 155 -2.36 12.22 -2.27
CA CYS A 155 -3.61 12.90 -1.97
C CYS A 155 -4.02 13.74 -3.18
N VAL A 156 -5.23 13.49 -3.68
CA VAL A 156 -5.81 14.24 -4.80
C VAL A 156 -6.76 15.36 -4.35
N GLY A 157 -6.90 15.56 -3.05
CA GLY A 157 -7.83 16.54 -2.47
C GLY A 157 -7.65 17.98 -2.98
N PRO A 158 -6.44 18.54 -3.02
CA PRO A 158 -6.20 19.89 -3.53
C PRO A 158 -5.99 19.93 -5.05
N LEU A 159 -6.10 18.80 -5.74
CA LEU A 159 -5.75 18.67 -7.16
C LEU A 159 -6.97 18.84 -8.06
N THR A 160 -6.70 19.17 -9.32
CA THR A 160 -7.73 19.27 -10.35
C THR A 160 -7.79 17.98 -11.16
N VAL A 161 -8.87 17.81 -11.94
CA VAL A 161 -9.02 16.67 -12.85
C VAL A 161 -7.91 16.58 -13.91
N GLU A 162 -7.23 17.69 -14.19
CA GLU A 162 -6.13 17.74 -15.14
C GLU A 162 -4.79 17.29 -14.58
N SER A 163 -4.66 17.24 -13.24
CA SER A 163 -3.43 16.85 -12.57
C SER A 163 -3.08 15.39 -12.87
N ALA A 164 -1.82 15.11 -13.20
CA ALA A 164 -1.37 13.76 -13.56
C ALA A 164 -1.64 12.72 -12.45
N LEU A 165 -1.53 13.12 -11.17
CA LEU A 165 -1.85 12.24 -10.04
C LEU A 165 -3.36 11.91 -9.95
N TYR A 166 -4.24 12.85 -10.33
CA TYR A 166 -5.67 12.58 -10.45
C TYR A 166 -5.94 11.62 -11.61
N LYS A 167 -5.34 11.88 -12.78
CA LYS A 167 -5.42 11.00 -13.95
C LYS A 167 -4.90 9.59 -13.67
N PHE A 168 -3.83 9.46 -12.88
CA PHE A 168 -3.35 8.17 -12.37
C PHE A 168 -4.43 7.45 -11.58
N LYS A 169 -5.12 8.14 -10.65
CA LYS A 169 -6.18 7.53 -9.84
C LYS A 169 -7.34 7.01 -10.71
N ILE A 170 -7.74 7.78 -11.70
CA ILE A 170 -8.79 7.39 -12.65
C ILE A 170 -8.34 6.19 -13.50
N ALA A 171 -7.16 6.27 -14.11
CA ALA A 171 -6.62 5.19 -14.95
C ALA A 171 -6.55 3.87 -14.16
N ALA A 172 -6.00 3.88 -12.94
CA ALA A 172 -5.91 2.68 -12.11
C ALA A 172 -7.29 2.11 -11.69
N LEU A 173 -8.31 2.96 -11.50
CA LEU A 173 -9.69 2.48 -11.28
C LEU A 173 -10.26 1.84 -12.55
N GLU A 174 -10.03 2.45 -13.71
CA GLU A 174 -10.56 1.99 -15.00
C GLU A 174 -9.96 0.65 -15.46
N THR A 175 -8.73 0.32 -15.05
CA THR A 175 -8.15 -1.00 -15.31
C THR A 175 -8.80 -2.11 -14.47
N GLY A 176 -9.48 -1.77 -13.38
CA GLY A 176 -9.94 -2.72 -12.37
C GLY A 176 -8.81 -3.36 -11.55
N SER A 177 -7.59 -2.80 -11.60
CA SER A 177 -6.38 -3.35 -10.96
C SER A 177 -5.94 -2.48 -9.79
N GLU A 178 -6.44 -2.80 -8.60
CA GLU A 178 -6.14 -2.04 -7.37
C GLU A 178 -4.68 -2.17 -6.91
N GLU A 179 -3.95 -3.13 -7.47
CA GLU A 179 -2.51 -3.33 -7.26
C GLU A 179 -1.71 -2.08 -7.63
N PHE A 180 -2.19 -1.26 -8.57
CA PHE A 180 -1.56 0.01 -8.90
C PHE A 180 -1.65 1.02 -7.75
N PHE A 181 -2.75 1.02 -6.98
CA PHE A 181 -2.84 1.83 -5.77
C PHE A 181 -1.89 1.34 -4.69
N LEU A 182 -1.80 0.02 -4.51
CA LEU A 182 -0.88 -0.57 -3.55
C LEU A 182 0.57 -0.25 -3.90
N GLY A 183 0.95 -0.39 -5.18
CA GLY A 183 2.26 -0.05 -5.69
C GLY A 183 2.60 1.43 -5.47
N ALA A 184 1.66 2.33 -5.77
CA ALA A 184 1.85 3.77 -5.52
C ALA A 184 2.02 4.07 -4.02
N GLN A 185 1.25 3.41 -3.15
CA GLN A 185 1.39 3.55 -1.69
C GLN A 185 2.75 3.10 -1.19
N ILE A 186 3.27 1.97 -1.70
CA ILE A 186 4.61 1.48 -1.38
C ILE A 186 5.67 2.50 -1.83
N VAL A 187 5.57 3.01 -3.06
CA VAL A 187 6.50 4.04 -3.59
C VAL A 187 6.48 5.30 -2.72
N ALA A 188 5.30 5.81 -2.38
CA ALA A 188 5.14 6.97 -1.51
C ALA A 188 5.72 6.71 -0.11
N GLN A 189 5.54 5.50 0.44
CA GLN A 189 6.10 5.11 1.73
C GLN A 189 7.63 5.10 1.69
N VAL A 190 8.24 4.51 0.65
CA VAL A 190 9.71 4.50 0.49
C VAL A 190 10.25 5.92 0.41
N ILE A 191 9.61 6.79 -0.36
CA ILE A 191 10.02 8.20 -0.48
C ILE A 191 9.95 8.90 0.88
N CYS A 192 8.81 8.78 1.58
CA CYS A 192 8.63 9.41 2.89
C CYS A 192 9.61 8.88 3.94
N GLU A 193 9.92 7.58 3.93
CA GLU A 193 10.89 6.97 4.84
C GLU A 193 12.31 7.44 4.52
N ALA A 194 12.70 7.47 3.24
CA ALA A 194 14.01 7.98 2.82
C ALA A 194 14.20 9.46 3.18
N GLN A 195 13.14 10.27 3.09
CA GLN A 195 13.15 11.67 3.56
C GLN A 195 13.34 11.77 5.07
N GLN A 196 12.69 10.90 5.85
CA GLN A 196 12.85 10.87 7.30
C GLN A 196 14.25 10.42 7.72
N LEU A 197 14.80 9.40 7.06
CA LEU A 197 16.17 8.91 7.30
C LEU A 197 17.23 9.97 6.99
N ALA A 198 17.02 10.79 5.96
CA ALA A 198 17.90 11.92 5.66
C ALA A 198 17.84 13.03 6.72
N GLY A 199 16.69 13.19 7.37
CA GLY A 199 16.40 14.29 8.29
C GLY A 199 15.95 15.56 7.58
N ASP A 200 15.19 16.39 8.30
CA ASP A 200 14.55 17.57 7.74
C ASP A 200 15.55 18.55 7.12
N GLY A 201 15.30 18.95 5.87
CA GLY A 201 16.13 19.89 5.12
C GLY A 201 17.40 19.31 4.50
N ASN A 202 17.72 18.03 4.78
CA ASN A 202 18.87 17.37 4.20
C ASN A 202 18.53 16.70 2.84
N PRO A 203 19.49 16.64 1.92
CA PRO A 203 19.31 15.90 0.68
C PRO A 203 19.21 14.40 0.94
N VAL A 204 18.26 13.75 0.29
CA VAL A 204 18.11 12.29 0.35
C VAL A 204 19.17 11.63 -0.54
N ALA A 205 20.15 11.00 0.10
CA ALA A 205 21.14 10.14 -0.55
C ALA A 205 20.58 8.75 -0.93
N ALA A 206 21.27 8.07 -1.85
CA ALA A 206 20.93 6.71 -2.30
C ALA A 206 20.89 5.69 -1.15
N THR A 207 21.73 5.85 -0.12
CA THR A 207 21.77 4.99 1.07
C THR A 207 20.47 5.06 1.87
N HIS A 208 19.82 6.23 1.97
CA HIS A 208 18.53 6.35 2.65
C HIS A 208 17.42 5.62 1.88
N VAL A 209 17.45 5.69 0.54
CA VAL A 209 16.48 4.95 -0.29
C VAL A 209 16.70 3.45 -0.18
N GLN A 210 17.96 2.99 -0.21
CA GLN A 210 18.31 1.58 0.00
C GLN A 210 17.82 1.08 1.37
N GLN A 211 18.01 1.85 2.44
CA GLN A 211 17.51 1.53 3.77
C GLN A 211 15.98 1.48 3.80
N ALA A 212 15.29 2.47 3.22
CA ALA A 212 13.84 2.51 3.13
C ALA A 212 13.24 1.35 2.32
N LEU A 213 13.99 0.79 1.37
CA LEU A 213 13.58 -0.35 0.55
C LEU A 213 13.75 -1.70 1.23
N GLN A 214 14.58 -1.82 2.28
CA GLN A 214 14.89 -3.11 2.92
C GLN A 214 13.64 -3.94 3.29
N PRO A 215 12.56 -3.38 3.87
CA PRO A 215 11.38 -4.17 4.24
C PRO A 215 10.61 -4.71 3.02
N ILE A 216 10.78 -4.10 1.85
CA ILE A 216 10.07 -4.45 0.61
C ILE A 216 10.92 -5.41 -0.24
N GLN A 217 12.24 -5.25 -0.20
CA GLN A 217 13.18 -6.03 -1.02
C GLN A 217 13.11 -7.54 -0.78
N VAL A 218 12.67 -7.98 0.40
CA VAL A 218 12.43 -9.40 0.69
C VAL A 218 11.35 -10.04 -0.19
N PHE A 219 10.49 -9.21 -0.80
CA PHE A 219 9.42 -9.64 -1.71
C PHE A 219 9.78 -9.43 -3.19
N GLU A 220 11.04 -9.14 -3.52
CA GLU A 220 11.46 -9.02 -4.92
C GLU A 220 11.20 -10.33 -5.68
N ALA A 221 10.23 -10.28 -6.60
CA ALA A 221 9.98 -11.35 -7.54
C ALA A 221 10.97 -11.26 -8.71
N PRO A 222 11.46 -12.41 -9.24
CA PRO A 222 12.38 -12.42 -10.37
C PRO A 222 11.72 -11.99 -11.69
N LEU A 223 10.39 -11.98 -11.74
CA LEU A 223 9.59 -11.61 -12.89
C LEU A 223 8.53 -10.57 -12.48
N PRO A 224 8.16 -9.64 -13.36
CA PRO A 224 7.07 -8.72 -13.09
C PRO A 224 5.74 -9.47 -12.95
N TRP A 225 4.81 -8.89 -12.20
CA TRP A 225 3.57 -9.58 -11.81
C TRP A 225 2.74 -10.05 -13.01
N TRP A 226 2.72 -9.31 -14.12
CA TRP A 226 2.00 -9.70 -15.34
C TRP A 226 2.59 -10.95 -16.02
N GLU A 227 3.83 -11.35 -15.73
CA GLU A 227 4.40 -12.60 -16.27
C GLU A 227 4.02 -13.83 -15.45
N VAL A 228 3.56 -13.64 -14.22
CA VAL A 228 3.24 -14.72 -13.27
C VAL A 228 1.77 -14.75 -12.86
N VAL A 229 0.99 -13.74 -13.26
CA VAL A 229 -0.46 -13.70 -13.02
C VAL A 229 -1.15 -14.90 -13.65
N ALA A 230 -2.11 -15.46 -12.93
CA ALA A 230 -2.98 -16.51 -13.46
C ALA A 230 -3.85 -15.90 -14.57
N VAL A 231 -3.81 -16.51 -15.75
CA VAL A 231 -4.62 -16.06 -16.89
C VAL A 231 -6.04 -16.61 -16.72
N PRO A 232 -7.08 -15.75 -16.71
CA PRO A 232 -8.48 -16.17 -16.66
C PRO A 232 -8.83 -17.16 -17.78
N ALA A 233 -9.79 -18.05 -17.56
CA ALA A 233 -10.12 -19.11 -18.49
C ALA A 233 -10.52 -18.58 -19.89
N GLU A 234 -11.23 -17.46 -19.90
CA GLU A 234 -11.67 -16.71 -21.07
C GLU A 234 -10.49 -16.14 -21.88
N GLU A 235 -9.42 -15.70 -21.22
CA GLU A 235 -8.23 -15.10 -21.82
C GLU A 235 -7.15 -16.14 -22.18
N GLN A 236 -7.33 -17.42 -21.82
CA GLN A 236 -6.32 -18.46 -22.11
C GLN A 236 -5.97 -18.57 -23.60
N ARG A 237 -6.92 -18.26 -24.48
CA ARG A 237 -6.71 -18.26 -25.93
C ARG A 237 -5.74 -17.18 -26.41
N ASP A 238 -5.65 -16.05 -25.70
CA ASP A 238 -4.69 -14.97 -25.97
C ASP A 238 -3.98 -14.53 -24.68
N SER A 239 -3.38 -15.51 -23.99
CA SER A 239 -2.60 -15.23 -22.78
C SER A 239 -1.48 -14.21 -23.01
N LYS A 240 -0.90 -14.16 -24.21
CA LYS A 240 0.14 -13.19 -24.56
C LYS A 240 -0.43 -11.78 -24.68
N GLY A 241 -1.56 -11.60 -25.36
CA GLY A 241 -2.25 -10.32 -25.46
C GLY A 241 -2.71 -9.81 -24.11
N PHE A 242 -3.25 -10.68 -23.25
CA PHE A 242 -3.62 -10.34 -21.89
C PHE A 242 -2.42 -9.81 -21.09
N ARG A 243 -1.27 -10.50 -21.09
CA ARG A 243 -0.07 -10.03 -20.39
C ARG A 243 0.48 -8.72 -20.96
N ALA A 244 0.43 -8.56 -22.28
CA ALA A 244 0.84 -7.32 -22.94
C ALA A 244 -0.04 -6.14 -22.53
N LEU A 245 -1.35 -6.35 -22.39
CA LEU A 245 -2.30 -5.35 -21.89
C LEU A 245 -1.95 -4.92 -20.45
N LEU A 246 -1.73 -5.88 -19.54
CA LEU A 246 -1.35 -5.58 -18.15
C LEU A 246 -0.04 -4.79 -18.07
N CYS A 247 0.93 -5.15 -18.90
CA CYS A 247 2.21 -4.46 -19.01
C CYS A 247 2.02 -3.01 -19.48
N GLU A 248 1.17 -2.78 -20.48
CA GLU A 248 0.87 -1.43 -20.97
C GLU A 248 0.14 -0.58 -19.93
N GLN A 249 -0.86 -1.15 -19.26
CA GLN A 249 -1.56 -0.50 -18.16
C GLN A 249 -0.61 -0.10 -17.02
N ALA A 250 0.33 -0.99 -16.67
CA ALA A 250 1.35 -0.72 -15.67
C ALA A 250 2.26 0.45 -16.08
N ARG A 251 2.69 0.50 -17.36
CA ARG A 251 3.51 1.60 -17.88
C ARG A 251 2.76 2.93 -17.86
N GLN A 252 1.51 2.94 -18.30
CA GLN A 252 0.67 4.13 -18.30
C GLN A 252 0.46 4.67 -16.88
N CYS A 253 0.07 3.80 -15.94
CA CYS A 253 -0.11 4.17 -14.54
C CYS A 253 1.18 4.69 -13.91
N TRP A 254 2.31 4.04 -14.20
CA TRP A 254 3.62 4.48 -13.71
C TRP A 254 4.02 5.86 -14.23
N SER A 255 3.82 6.13 -15.53
CA SER A 255 4.11 7.43 -16.12
C SER A 255 3.30 8.55 -15.44
N LEU A 256 1.99 8.34 -15.27
CA LEU A 256 1.11 9.32 -14.62
C LEU A 256 1.48 9.53 -13.14
N LEU A 257 1.86 8.47 -12.44
CA LEU A 257 2.33 8.57 -11.06
C LEU A 257 3.61 9.40 -10.96
N LEU A 258 4.61 9.14 -11.80
CA LEU A 258 5.87 9.89 -11.80
C LEU A 258 5.65 11.36 -12.17
N GLU A 259 4.88 11.63 -13.22
CA GLU A 259 4.53 13.00 -13.60
C GLU A 259 3.77 13.72 -12.47
N GLY A 260 2.84 13.03 -11.80
CA GLY A 260 2.09 13.56 -10.67
C GLY A 260 2.97 13.89 -9.47
N LEU A 261 3.90 13.01 -9.12
CA LEU A 261 4.87 13.23 -8.04
C LEU A 261 5.84 14.37 -8.36
N GLU A 262 6.28 14.48 -9.61
CA GLU A 262 7.13 15.60 -10.05
C GLU A 262 6.37 16.93 -10.01
N ALA A 263 5.19 17.00 -10.65
CA ALA A 263 4.43 18.24 -10.78
C ALA A 263 3.92 18.75 -9.42
N THR A 264 3.57 17.85 -8.50
CA THR A 264 2.95 18.21 -7.21
C THR A 264 3.99 18.38 -6.09
N HIS A 265 5.08 17.60 -6.13
CA HIS A 265 6.03 17.50 -5.02
C HIS A 265 7.49 17.71 -5.43
N GLY A 266 7.78 17.94 -6.72
CA GLY A 266 9.14 18.11 -7.22
C GLY A 266 9.99 16.83 -7.18
N ILE A 267 9.37 15.65 -6.98
CA ILE A 267 10.07 14.37 -6.89
C ILE A 267 10.24 13.80 -8.30
N ARG A 268 11.47 13.78 -8.81
CA ARG A 268 11.77 13.33 -10.19
C ARG A 268 12.39 11.95 -10.23
N GLN A 269 12.21 11.22 -11.33
CA GLN A 269 13.01 10.02 -11.57
C GLN A 269 14.51 10.38 -11.57
N GLY A 270 15.29 9.72 -10.71
CA GLY A 270 16.73 9.99 -10.54
C GLY A 270 17.08 11.10 -9.52
N THR A 271 16.11 11.73 -8.84
CA THR A 271 16.40 12.70 -7.75
C THR A 271 17.27 12.12 -6.63
N TYR A 272 17.28 10.80 -6.45
CA TYR A 272 17.98 10.12 -5.36
C TYR A 272 19.16 9.25 -5.83
N GLY A 273 19.73 9.58 -7.00
CA GLY A 273 20.80 8.82 -7.63
C GLY A 273 20.26 7.82 -8.66
N THR A 274 21.01 7.65 -9.75
CA THR A 274 20.65 6.85 -10.94
C THR A 274 20.61 5.34 -10.71
N SER A 275 20.70 4.87 -9.48
CA SER A 275 20.80 3.45 -9.16
C SER A 275 19.79 3.01 -8.10
N CYS A 276 18.55 3.49 -8.04
CA CYS A 276 17.58 2.92 -7.07
C CYS A 276 16.19 2.57 -7.65
N ALA A 277 15.62 3.46 -8.46
CA ALA A 277 14.28 3.31 -9.07
C ALA A 277 14.10 2.20 -10.12
N ALA A 278 15.12 1.98 -10.93
CA ALA A 278 14.89 1.61 -12.33
C ALA A 278 14.64 0.12 -12.57
N CYS A 279 14.60 -0.74 -11.56
CA CYS A 279 14.69 -2.17 -11.84
C CYS A 279 13.83 -3.10 -11.00
N CYS A 280 12.89 -2.58 -10.21
CA CYS A 280 11.72 -3.40 -9.94
C CYS A 280 10.74 -3.31 -11.11
N TRP A 281 10.69 -2.17 -11.82
CA TRP A 281 9.73 -1.90 -12.91
C TRP A 281 10.42 -1.47 -14.22
N LYS A 282 11.53 -2.12 -14.58
CA LYS A 282 12.03 -2.02 -15.97
C LYS A 282 11.08 -2.86 -16.83
N ALA A 283 10.35 -2.14 -17.67
CA ALA A 283 9.44 -2.63 -18.71
C ALA A 283 9.98 -3.80 -19.54
#